data_AF-A0A3R7J9M8-F1
#
_entry.id   AF-A0A3R7J9M8-F1
#
_cell.length_a   1.000
_cell.length_b   1.000
_cell.length_c   1.000
_cell.angle_alpha   90.00
_cell.angle_beta   90.00
_cell.angle_gamma   90.00
#
_symmetry.space_group_name_H-M   'P 1'
#
loop_
_entity.id
_entity.type
_entity.pdbx_description
1 polymer ?
#
loop_
_entity_poly.entity_id
_entity_poly.type
_entity_poly.pdbx_seq_one_letter_code
_entity_poly.pdbx_strand_id
1 'polypeptide(L)'
;MQIKPRQQLLDIWRAIARYSFADGEWDWGDAGGLSSVADAERLLCLMYPATEFPAFRLDDPDTTDRDVREVLSGAGSRLELPAKLLSVVAEFMNTHTTDDKRPSFAGGHYFNARDSEAELTPEQRQLGVVDSFSLSITLSLATLGFLKVYLSKPRRAEVQAMADELRTATEARLTAAMVSLLRSFTVNVFDAEAPQGRTLCRLLGQGRVSERIAAQQFQRRFKSLRATIRDSISLGVDVADGLGDENQLFECGWAWSLVKDAPPVKTESEIGPQPDGIAKPTPYLYFTVVALDGIQDLFSERTLTLGLLNVEQQRLAEALRLRWEITQQYWSRIARFGEAGWPLEDIPWRTTGQRQESEYFSLSVAAILVHDLVRRRATDDDLTRTVDVMERLAERGRITSRMKVGDPAIELHAPGVAMPLQGGEALGPPMQWSMPDFSAQLLKRTIQLCSLSRSISSHDRLLRLAERIFDHLWQRRNRSGESAGLWDNIHAVYPDAPARGWSLSWSITERVTECMVAARQLYTQPPIRSSTLIGIARDLLSEATHLLGNEQLEPTSTADGSRGMALKGIEVKLARAREILEEQPGTSCALSTEVLGELDTLALARQTASRGV
;
A
#
# COMPACT_ATOMS: atom_id res chain seq x y z
N MET A 1 -6.44 6.43 -18.38
CA MET A 1 -7.85 6.57 -17.91
C MET A 1 -7.85 7.22 -16.53
N GLN A 2 -8.84 8.05 -16.19
CA GLN A 2 -8.95 8.65 -14.86
C GLN A 2 -9.19 7.59 -13.77
N ILE A 3 -8.48 7.70 -12.64
CA ILE A 3 -8.71 6.84 -11.47
C ILE A 3 -9.99 7.29 -10.77
N LYS A 4 -10.96 6.38 -10.63
CA LYS A 4 -12.28 6.58 -10.03
C LYS A 4 -12.48 5.49 -8.97
N PRO A 5 -11.88 5.64 -7.77
CA PRO A 5 -11.74 4.54 -6.80
C PRO A 5 -13.05 3.84 -6.47
N ARG A 6 -14.12 4.60 -6.19
CA ARG A 6 -15.44 4.02 -5.90
C ARG A 6 -15.98 3.20 -7.06
N GLN A 7 -16.03 3.76 -8.27
CA GLN A 7 -16.59 3.03 -9.42
C GLN A 7 -15.78 1.76 -9.71
N GLN A 8 -14.45 1.86 -9.65
CA GLN A 8 -13.56 0.74 -9.95
C GLN A 8 -13.64 -0.35 -8.88
N LEU A 9 -13.76 -0.01 -7.61
CA LEU A 9 -14.04 -0.97 -6.53
C LEU A 9 -15.40 -1.65 -6.70
N LEU A 10 -16.46 -0.92 -7.08
CA LEU A 10 -17.77 -1.52 -7.38
C LEU A 10 -17.69 -2.52 -8.54
N ASP A 11 -16.90 -2.21 -9.58
CA ASP A 11 -16.70 -3.12 -10.71
C ASP A 11 -15.92 -4.39 -10.30
N ILE A 12 -14.92 -4.25 -9.43
CA ILE A 12 -14.19 -5.38 -8.84
C ILE A 12 -15.12 -6.23 -7.97
N TRP A 13 -15.90 -5.63 -7.09
CA TRP A 13 -16.86 -6.34 -6.23
C TRP A 13 -17.94 -7.06 -7.01
N ARG A 14 -18.44 -6.46 -8.10
CA ARG A 14 -19.37 -7.14 -9.01
C ARG A 14 -18.74 -8.38 -9.66
N ALA A 15 -17.46 -8.30 -10.01
CA ALA A 15 -16.74 -9.43 -10.59
C ALA A 15 -16.47 -10.53 -9.55
N ILE A 16 -16.11 -10.15 -8.31
CA ILE A 16 -15.96 -11.09 -7.19
C ILE A 16 -17.29 -11.73 -6.82
N ALA A 17 -18.38 -10.97 -6.78
CA ALA A 17 -19.70 -11.52 -6.49
C ALA A 17 -20.10 -12.59 -7.51
N ARG A 18 -19.81 -12.37 -8.79
CA ARG A 18 -20.06 -13.37 -9.84
C ARG A 18 -19.14 -14.59 -9.74
N TYR A 19 -17.85 -14.37 -9.47
CA TYR A 19 -16.85 -15.44 -9.51
C TYR A 19 -16.80 -16.27 -8.23
N SER A 20 -17.01 -15.63 -7.07
CA SER A 20 -16.80 -16.23 -5.75
C SER A 20 -18.07 -16.66 -5.05
N PHE A 21 -19.24 -16.28 -5.55
CA PHE A 21 -20.51 -16.74 -5.00
C PHE A 21 -21.26 -17.58 -6.05
N ALA A 22 -21.15 -18.90 -5.94
CA ALA A 22 -21.92 -19.84 -6.73
C ALA A 22 -23.26 -20.07 -6.02
N ASP A 23 -24.37 -19.76 -6.69
CA ASP A 23 -25.73 -19.83 -6.12
C ASP A 23 -25.90 -19.08 -4.78
N GLY A 24 -25.10 -18.02 -4.58
CA GLY A 24 -25.10 -17.20 -3.37
C GLY A 24 -24.26 -17.75 -2.22
N GLU A 25 -23.60 -18.90 -2.38
CA GLU A 25 -22.67 -19.46 -1.40
C GLU A 25 -21.22 -19.27 -1.87
N TRP A 26 -20.31 -19.08 -0.93
CA TRP A 26 -18.92 -18.85 -1.25
C TRP A 26 -18.26 -20.13 -1.79
N ASP A 27 -17.61 -20.01 -2.94
CA ASP A 27 -16.91 -21.12 -3.58
C ASP A 27 -15.40 -20.81 -3.64
N TRP A 28 -14.62 -21.60 -2.91
CA TRP A 28 -13.16 -21.51 -2.94
C TRP A 28 -12.55 -22.01 -4.26
N GLY A 29 -13.30 -22.80 -5.05
CA GLY A 29 -12.83 -23.46 -6.27
C GLY A 29 -11.80 -24.56 -5.98
N ASP A 30 -11.34 -25.23 -7.05
CA ASP A 30 -10.44 -26.40 -6.94
C ASP A 30 -9.08 -26.10 -6.30
N ALA A 31 -8.65 -24.84 -6.33
CA ALA A 31 -7.38 -24.39 -5.74
C ALA A 31 -7.52 -23.88 -4.29
N GLY A 32 -8.75 -23.83 -3.77
CA GLY A 32 -9.08 -23.40 -2.42
C GLY A 32 -8.36 -24.21 -1.34
N GLY A 33 -7.86 -23.54 -0.31
CA GLY A 33 -7.17 -24.19 0.81
C GLY A 33 -5.73 -24.65 0.50
N LEU A 34 -5.30 -24.60 -0.77
CA LEU A 34 -3.94 -24.99 -1.15
C LEU A 34 -2.89 -23.92 -0.84
N SER A 35 -3.30 -22.64 -0.75
CA SER A 35 -2.41 -21.52 -0.47
C SER A 35 -3.10 -20.51 0.44
N SER A 36 -2.50 -20.31 1.61
CA SER A 36 -2.96 -19.30 2.56
C SER A 36 -2.81 -17.88 2.01
N VAL A 37 -1.85 -17.68 1.09
CA VAL A 37 -1.64 -16.41 0.37
C VAL A 37 -2.81 -16.13 -0.56
N ALA A 38 -3.12 -17.05 -1.49
CA ALA A 38 -4.16 -16.82 -2.50
C ALA A 38 -5.56 -16.64 -1.89
N ASP A 39 -5.87 -17.43 -0.87
CA ASP A 39 -7.15 -17.33 -0.18
C ASP A 39 -7.28 -16.01 0.60
N ALA A 40 -6.19 -15.55 1.25
CA ALA A 40 -6.17 -14.26 1.92
C ALA A 40 -6.30 -13.10 0.92
N GLU A 41 -5.59 -13.14 -0.21
CA GLU A 41 -5.68 -12.12 -1.27
C GLU A 41 -7.13 -11.98 -1.78
N ARG A 42 -7.79 -13.11 -2.01
CA ARG A 42 -9.19 -13.15 -2.43
C ARG A 42 -10.13 -12.52 -1.40
N LEU A 43 -9.97 -12.85 -0.11
CA LEU A 43 -10.79 -12.27 0.96
C LEU A 43 -10.53 -10.77 1.12
N LEU A 44 -9.27 -10.34 1.04
CA LEU A 44 -8.89 -8.94 1.16
C LEU A 44 -9.50 -8.06 0.07
N CYS A 45 -9.80 -8.61 -1.10
CA CYS A 45 -10.52 -7.88 -2.14
C CYS A 45 -11.91 -7.38 -1.68
N LEU A 46 -12.54 -8.04 -0.70
CA LEU A 46 -13.79 -7.61 -0.06
C LEU A 46 -13.54 -6.97 1.31
N MET A 47 -12.78 -7.64 2.18
CA MET A 47 -12.61 -7.25 3.57
C MET A 47 -11.88 -5.91 3.70
N TYR A 48 -10.83 -5.68 2.90
CA TYR A 48 -10.02 -4.47 3.03
C TYR A 48 -10.79 -3.19 2.65
N PRO A 49 -11.47 -3.09 1.48
CA PRO A 49 -12.31 -1.92 1.20
C PRO A 49 -13.49 -1.77 2.15
N ALA A 50 -14.11 -2.87 2.59
CA ALA A 50 -15.23 -2.83 3.52
C ALA A 50 -14.85 -2.21 4.87
N THR A 51 -13.58 -2.31 5.26
CA THR A 51 -13.09 -1.82 6.55
C THR A 51 -12.39 -0.47 6.47
N GLU A 52 -11.74 -0.16 5.34
CA GLU A 52 -10.98 1.08 5.14
C GLU A 52 -11.82 2.19 4.50
N PHE A 53 -12.89 1.84 3.78
CA PHE A 53 -13.72 2.82 3.08
C PHE A 53 -15.15 2.79 3.65
N PRO A 54 -15.56 3.78 4.48
CA PRO A 54 -16.90 3.82 5.09
C PRO A 54 -18.06 3.66 4.10
N ALA A 55 -17.92 4.14 2.87
CA ALA A 55 -18.94 4.04 1.84
C ALA A 55 -19.02 2.65 1.16
N PHE A 56 -18.16 1.71 1.55
CA PHE A 56 -18.17 0.29 1.15
C PHE A 56 -18.48 -0.64 2.33
N ARG A 57 -18.81 -0.09 3.49
CA ARG A 57 -18.93 -0.88 4.71
C ARG A 57 -20.00 -1.98 4.60
N LEU A 58 -19.63 -3.15 5.11
CA LEU A 58 -20.49 -4.34 5.15
C LEU A 58 -20.76 -4.80 6.59
N ASP A 59 -20.19 -4.12 7.58
CA ASP A 59 -20.30 -4.41 9.01
C ASP A 59 -21.56 -3.79 9.67
N ASP A 60 -22.25 -2.87 8.98
CA ASP A 60 -23.50 -2.26 9.45
C ASP A 60 -24.57 -2.21 8.35
N PRO A 61 -25.54 -3.16 8.34
CA PRO A 61 -26.59 -3.26 7.32
C PRO A 61 -27.49 -2.03 7.16
N ASP A 62 -27.56 -1.18 8.18
CA ASP A 62 -28.41 0.01 8.18
C ASP A 62 -27.78 1.16 7.38
N THR A 63 -26.46 1.16 7.24
CA THR A 63 -25.68 2.24 6.61
C THR A 63 -24.99 1.82 5.31
N THR A 64 -25.18 0.58 4.85
CA THR A 64 -24.66 0.13 3.55
C THR A 64 -25.34 0.84 2.38
N ASP A 65 -24.53 1.48 1.54
CA ASP A 65 -24.97 2.21 0.37
C ASP A 65 -25.74 1.33 -0.65
N ARG A 66 -26.58 1.96 -1.47
CA ARG A 66 -27.46 1.25 -2.43
C ARG A 66 -26.68 0.56 -3.55
N ASP A 67 -25.70 1.24 -4.12
CA ASP A 67 -24.86 0.72 -5.20
C ASP A 67 -24.00 -0.47 -4.75
N VAL A 68 -23.48 -0.43 -3.51
CA VAL A 68 -22.78 -1.56 -2.87
C VAL A 68 -23.70 -2.79 -2.77
N ARG A 69 -24.94 -2.59 -2.31
CA ARG A 69 -25.95 -3.67 -2.23
C ARG A 69 -26.31 -4.24 -3.60
N GLU A 70 -26.36 -3.38 -4.62
CA GLU A 70 -26.67 -3.79 -5.99
C GLU A 70 -25.55 -4.67 -6.57
N VAL A 71 -24.28 -4.31 -6.38
CA VAL A 71 -23.16 -5.11 -6.92
C VAL A 71 -22.95 -6.43 -6.20
N LEU A 72 -23.33 -6.53 -4.92
CA LEU A 72 -23.23 -7.75 -4.12
C LEU A 72 -24.57 -8.51 -4.02
N SER A 73 -25.58 -8.17 -4.81
CA SER A 73 -26.91 -8.81 -4.70
C SER A 73 -26.86 -10.32 -4.95
N GLY A 74 -25.90 -10.79 -5.77
CA GLY A 74 -25.66 -12.21 -6.01
C GLY A 74 -25.03 -12.95 -4.83
N ALA A 75 -24.38 -12.25 -3.91
CA ALA A 75 -23.77 -12.82 -2.70
C ALA A 75 -24.77 -12.93 -1.53
N GLY A 76 -25.81 -12.10 -1.52
CA GLY A 76 -26.87 -12.14 -0.52
C GLY A 76 -27.51 -10.77 -0.27
N SER A 77 -28.57 -10.76 0.55
CA SER A 77 -29.20 -9.50 0.97
C SER A 77 -28.32 -8.73 1.96
N ARG A 78 -28.65 -7.45 2.18
CA ARG A 78 -27.93 -6.59 3.14
C ARG A 78 -27.86 -7.16 4.58
N LEU A 79 -28.82 -8.00 4.96
CA LEU A 79 -28.90 -8.59 6.30
C LEU A 79 -28.13 -9.91 6.39
N GLU A 80 -28.02 -10.65 5.29
CA GLU A 80 -27.36 -11.96 5.22
C GLU A 80 -25.86 -11.81 4.97
N LEU A 81 -25.48 -10.86 4.12
CA LEU A 81 -24.10 -10.68 3.66
C LEU A 81 -23.08 -10.56 4.80
N PRO A 82 -23.30 -9.79 5.88
CA PRO A 82 -22.35 -9.73 6.99
C PRO A 82 -22.13 -11.10 7.64
N ALA A 83 -23.21 -11.84 7.92
CA ALA A 83 -23.13 -13.16 8.53
C ALA A 83 -22.43 -14.17 7.61
N LYS A 84 -22.70 -14.12 6.31
CA LYS A 84 -21.99 -14.94 5.30
C LYS A 84 -20.49 -14.63 5.29
N LEU A 85 -20.10 -13.37 5.30
CA LEU A 85 -18.68 -12.99 5.36
C LEU A 85 -18.01 -13.54 6.63
N LEU A 86 -18.69 -13.50 7.79
CA LEU A 86 -18.18 -14.14 9.01
C LEU A 86 -17.95 -15.64 8.81
N SER A 87 -18.91 -16.35 8.22
CA SER A 87 -18.79 -17.78 7.95
C SER A 87 -17.63 -18.10 7.00
N VAL A 88 -17.46 -17.31 5.93
CA VAL A 88 -16.37 -17.47 4.96
C VAL A 88 -15.00 -17.23 5.61
N VAL A 89 -14.86 -16.18 6.43
CA VAL A 89 -13.60 -15.92 7.12
C VAL A 89 -13.34 -16.99 8.19
N ALA A 90 -14.37 -17.50 8.87
CA ALA A 90 -14.22 -18.63 9.80
C ALA A 90 -13.77 -19.90 9.09
N GLU A 91 -14.31 -20.19 7.91
CA GLU A 91 -13.85 -21.29 7.05
C GLU A 91 -12.38 -21.12 6.67
N PHE A 92 -11.96 -19.91 6.26
CA PHE A 92 -10.55 -19.61 6.01
C PHE A 92 -9.67 -19.88 7.23
N MET A 93 -10.07 -19.43 8.42
CA MET A 93 -9.29 -19.66 9.65
C MET A 93 -9.16 -21.15 9.95
N ASN A 94 -10.23 -21.92 9.77
CA ASN A 94 -10.23 -23.36 10.01
C ASN A 94 -9.38 -24.12 8.98
N THR A 95 -9.54 -23.80 7.69
CA THR A 95 -8.79 -24.43 6.59
C THR A 95 -7.30 -24.17 6.71
N HIS A 96 -6.91 -22.96 7.15
CA HIS A 96 -5.52 -22.57 7.35
C HIS A 96 -5.08 -22.69 8.81
N THR A 97 -5.53 -23.75 9.49
CA THR A 97 -5.05 -24.17 10.81
C THR A 97 -4.63 -25.63 10.73
N THR A 98 -3.42 -25.97 11.19
CA THR A 98 -2.92 -27.34 11.16
C THR A 98 -3.49 -28.19 12.29
N ASP A 99 -3.25 -29.50 12.24
CA ASP A 99 -3.78 -30.47 13.22
C ASP A 99 -3.39 -30.14 14.68
N ASP A 100 -2.19 -29.58 14.88
CA ASP A 100 -1.67 -29.09 16.17
C ASP A 100 -2.20 -27.70 16.56
N LYS A 101 -3.27 -27.24 15.91
CA LYS A 101 -4.00 -25.99 16.19
C LYS A 101 -3.22 -24.70 15.98
N ARG A 102 -2.05 -24.75 15.34
CA ARG A 102 -1.33 -23.54 14.92
C ARG A 102 -1.88 -23.00 13.60
N PRO A 103 -1.94 -21.67 13.42
CA PRO A 103 -2.21 -21.07 12.12
C PRO A 103 -1.16 -21.48 11.07
N SER A 104 -1.62 -21.93 9.90
CA SER A 104 -0.80 -22.20 8.72
C SER A 104 -0.65 -20.95 7.85
N PHE A 105 0.53 -20.79 7.27
CA PHE A 105 0.90 -19.67 6.40
C PHE A 105 1.45 -20.16 5.05
N ALA A 106 0.99 -21.33 4.61
CA ALA A 106 1.49 -22.05 3.45
C ALA A 106 1.45 -21.18 2.17
N GLY A 107 2.60 -21.09 1.49
CA GLY A 107 2.70 -20.42 0.19
C GLY A 107 2.02 -21.18 -0.95
N GLY A 108 1.97 -22.52 -0.88
CA GLY A 108 1.21 -23.35 -1.81
C GLY A 108 1.70 -23.27 -3.26
N HIS A 109 0.79 -22.95 -4.17
CA HIS A 109 1.07 -22.88 -5.62
C HIS A 109 1.93 -21.67 -6.04
N TYR A 110 2.17 -20.70 -5.15
CA TYR A 110 3.10 -19.59 -5.42
C TYR A 110 4.57 -20.03 -5.45
N PHE A 111 4.91 -21.12 -4.76
CA PHE A 111 6.23 -21.72 -4.88
C PHE A 111 6.36 -22.45 -6.21
N ASN A 112 7.48 -22.29 -6.89
CA ASN A 112 7.79 -23.05 -8.10
C ASN A 112 9.14 -23.75 -7.92
N ALA A 113 9.32 -24.91 -8.54
CA ALA A 113 10.65 -25.47 -8.69
C ALA A 113 11.46 -24.58 -9.63
N ARG A 114 12.76 -24.47 -9.37
CA ARG A 114 13.69 -23.74 -10.25
C ARG A 114 13.86 -24.45 -11.59
N ASP A 115 13.85 -25.78 -11.56
CA ASP A 115 13.78 -26.63 -12.74
C ASP A 115 12.30 -26.93 -13.03
N SER A 116 11.83 -26.61 -14.23
CA SER A 116 10.42 -26.78 -14.62
C SER A 116 10.00 -28.25 -14.72
N GLU A 117 10.95 -29.17 -14.86
CA GLU A 117 10.70 -30.61 -14.90
C GLU A 117 10.60 -31.22 -13.48
N ALA A 118 10.99 -30.48 -12.44
CA ALA A 118 10.97 -30.97 -11.06
C ALA A 118 9.68 -30.56 -10.34
N GLU A 119 9.16 -31.46 -9.50
CA GLU A 119 8.02 -31.17 -8.62
C GLU A 119 8.49 -30.87 -7.19
N LEU A 120 7.89 -29.85 -6.57
CA LEU A 120 8.13 -29.53 -5.17
C LEU A 120 7.42 -30.54 -4.26
N THR A 121 8.05 -30.86 -3.13
CA THR A 121 7.46 -31.78 -2.14
C THR A 121 6.24 -31.14 -1.43
N PRO A 122 5.32 -31.95 -0.85
CA PRO A 122 4.21 -31.40 -0.06
C PRO A 122 4.68 -30.52 1.11
N GLU A 123 5.79 -30.89 1.75
CA GLU A 123 6.39 -30.10 2.84
C GLU A 123 6.86 -28.72 2.35
N GLN A 124 7.52 -28.66 1.18
CA GLN A 124 7.92 -27.40 0.55
C GLN A 124 6.72 -26.48 0.24
N ARG A 125 5.58 -27.06 -0.16
CA ARG A 125 4.34 -26.31 -0.43
C ARG A 125 3.72 -25.72 0.84
N GLN A 126 3.89 -26.39 1.98
CA GLN A 126 3.32 -25.99 3.27
C GLN A 126 4.16 -24.94 4.02
N LEU A 127 5.34 -24.57 3.51
CA LEU A 127 6.21 -23.60 4.15
C LEU A 127 5.53 -22.22 4.29
N GLY A 128 5.69 -21.65 5.48
CA GLY A 128 5.34 -20.26 5.75
C GLY A 128 6.18 -19.30 4.91
N VAL A 129 5.58 -18.21 4.44
CA VAL A 129 6.26 -17.18 3.66
C VAL A 129 5.90 -15.79 4.20
N VAL A 130 6.83 -14.84 4.14
CA VAL A 130 6.61 -13.47 4.62
C VAL A 130 5.39 -12.80 3.99
N ASP A 131 5.08 -13.15 2.74
CA ASP A 131 3.86 -12.69 2.07
C ASP A 131 2.59 -13.08 2.85
N SER A 132 2.48 -14.36 3.23
CA SER A 132 1.35 -14.86 4.02
C SER A 132 1.30 -14.27 5.42
N PHE A 133 2.46 -14.09 6.08
CA PHE A 133 2.51 -13.45 7.40
C PHE A 133 1.99 -12.00 7.31
N SER A 134 2.42 -11.26 6.30
CA SER A 134 1.99 -9.87 6.07
C SER A 134 0.50 -9.77 5.75
N LEU A 135 0.00 -10.52 4.77
CA LEU A 135 -1.41 -10.55 4.40
C LEU A 135 -2.31 -10.95 5.58
N SER A 136 -1.82 -11.86 6.43
CA SER A 136 -2.55 -12.29 7.63
C SER A 136 -2.70 -11.18 8.66
N ILE A 137 -1.75 -10.25 8.78
CA ILE A 137 -1.91 -9.06 9.63
C ILE A 137 -3.06 -8.20 9.10
N THR A 138 -3.02 -7.85 7.82
CA THR A 138 -4.05 -7.01 7.18
C THR A 138 -5.43 -7.66 7.28
N LEU A 139 -5.55 -8.95 6.96
CA LEU A 139 -6.81 -9.68 7.01
C LEU A 139 -7.33 -9.81 8.46
N SER A 140 -6.47 -10.09 9.43
CA SER A 140 -6.88 -10.15 10.83
C SER A 140 -7.35 -8.80 11.34
N LEU A 141 -6.66 -7.70 11.02
CA LEU A 141 -7.08 -6.34 11.41
C LEU A 141 -8.39 -5.89 10.73
N ALA A 142 -8.59 -6.26 9.46
CA ALA A 142 -9.85 -6.06 8.77
C ALA A 142 -10.98 -6.82 9.49
N THR A 143 -10.78 -8.12 9.75
CA THR A 143 -11.74 -8.98 10.44
C THR A 143 -12.06 -8.50 11.86
N LEU A 144 -11.06 -8.19 12.69
CA LEU A 144 -11.28 -7.72 14.07
C LEU A 144 -12.06 -6.41 14.10
N GLY A 145 -11.74 -5.48 13.19
CA GLY A 145 -12.47 -4.23 13.11
C GLY A 145 -13.90 -4.41 12.57
N PHE A 146 -14.09 -5.32 11.60
CA PHE A 146 -15.42 -5.72 11.14
C PHE A 146 -16.26 -6.27 12.31
N LEU A 147 -15.72 -7.23 13.06
CA LEU A 147 -16.38 -7.83 14.23
C LEU A 147 -16.69 -6.80 15.30
N LYS A 148 -15.79 -5.86 15.56
CA LYS A 148 -15.99 -4.80 16.57
C LYS A 148 -17.21 -3.93 16.25
N VAL A 149 -17.41 -3.56 14.99
CA VAL A 149 -18.57 -2.78 14.57
C VAL A 149 -19.81 -3.67 14.46
N TYR A 150 -19.69 -4.83 13.82
CA TYR A 150 -20.82 -5.72 13.58
C TYR A 150 -21.48 -6.19 14.89
N LEU A 151 -20.69 -6.38 15.96
CA LEU A 151 -21.15 -6.76 17.29
C LEU A 151 -21.52 -5.58 18.19
N SER A 152 -21.50 -4.34 17.71
CA SER A 152 -21.94 -3.18 18.50
C SER A 152 -23.47 -3.15 18.70
N LYS A 153 -24.21 -3.98 17.96
CA LYS A 153 -25.66 -4.16 18.05
C LYS A 153 -25.96 -5.62 18.43
N PRO A 154 -27.02 -5.91 19.21
CA PRO A 154 -27.38 -7.28 19.57
C PRO A 154 -27.57 -8.19 18.36
N ARG A 155 -27.10 -9.44 18.49
CA ARG A 155 -27.22 -10.50 17.48
C ARG A 155 -27.90 -11.73 18.06
N ARG A 156 -28.35 -12.63 17.19
CA ARG A 156 -28.83 -13.96 17.60
C ARG A 156 -27.67 -14.72 18.27
N ALA A 157 -27.99 -15.57 19.25
CA ALA A 157 -27.00 -16.29 20.05
C ALA A 157 -26.00 -17.09 19.18
N GLU A 158 -26.49 -17.73 18.11
CA GLU A 158 -25.65 -18.50 17.17
C GLU A 158 -24.62 -17.61 16.45
N VAL A 159 -25.05 -16.44 15.95
CA VAL A 159 -24.17 -15.48 15.26
C VAL A 159 -23.17 -14.87 16.24
N GLN A 160 -23.58 -14.63 17.48
CA GLN A 160 -22.71 -14.15 18.55
C GLN A 160 -21.61 -15.18 18.85
N ALA A 161 -21.98 -16.46 19.05
CA ALA A 161 -21.03 -17.53 19.31
C ALA A 161 -20.01 -17.70 18.17
N MET A 162 -20.48 -17.75 16.92
CA MET A 162 -19.60 -17.81 15.74
C MET A 162 -18.64 -16.62 15.67
N ALA A 163 -19.12 -15.41 15.99
CA ALA A 163 -18.29 -14.22 15.98
C ALA A 163 -17.23 -14.20 17.08
N ASP A 164 -17.54 -14.75 18.26
CA ASP A 164 -16.60 -14.86 19.39
C ASP A 164 -15.53 -15.94 19.14
N GLU A 165 -15.92 -17.08 18.54
CA GLU A 165 -14.98 -18.09 18.04
C GLU A 165 -14.05 -17.52 16.95
N LEU A 166 -14.62 -16.83 15.96
CA LEU A 166 -13.86 -16.19 14.90
C LEU A 166 -12.90 -15.13 15.46
N ARG A 167 -13.32 -14.33 16.43
CA ARG A 167 -12.44 -13.35 17.11
C ARG A 167 -11.22 -14.05 17.70
N THR A 168 -11.43 -15.15 18.44
CA THR A 168 -10.36 -15.92 19.09
C THR A 168 -9.38 -16.47 18.05
N ALA A 169 -9.87 -17.10 16.99
CA ALA A 169 -9.03 -17.63 15.91
C ALA A 169 -8.25 -16.50 15.19
N THR A 170 -8.90 -15.36 14.97
CA THR A 170 -8.30 -14.19 14.31
C THR A 170 -7.18 -13.59 15.16
N GLU A 171 -7.37 -13.48 16.48
CA GLU A 171 -6.35 -13.00 17.42
C GLU A 171 -5.16 -13.95 17.48
N ALA A 172 -5.39 -15.27 17.53
CA ALA A 172 -4.32 -16.28 17.50
C ALA A 172 -3.51 -16.20 16.19
N ARG A 173 -4.18 -16.09 15.03
CA ARG A 173 -3.53 -15.91 13.73
C ARG A 173 -2.74 -14.61 13.64
N LEU A 174 -3.28 -13.50 14.14
CA LEU A 174 -2.60 -12.21 14.18
C LEU A 174 -1.30 -12.31 14.99
N THR A 175 -1.37 -12.86 16.19
CA THR A 175 -0.19 -13.05 17.05
C THR A 175 0.84 -13.97 16.38
N ALA A 176 0.42 -15.10 15.79
CA ALA A 176 1.31 -16.01 15.08
C ALA A 176 2.00 -15.37 13.88
N ALA A 177 1.28 -14.52 13.12
CA ALA A 177 1.83 -13.77 11.99
C ALA A 177 2.88 -12.75 12.45
N MET A 178 2.60 -12.01 13.54
CA MET A 178 3.54 -11.04 14.11
C MET A 178 4.83 -11.71 14.63
N VAL A 179 4.68 -12.84 15.34
CA VAL A 179 5.82 -13.67 15.77
C VAL A 179 6.63 -14.16 14.58
N SER A 180 5.97 -14.62 13.52
CA SER A 180 6.63 -15.10 12.31
C SER A 180 7.38 -13.99 11.58
N LEU A 181 6.84 -12.77 11.51
CA LEU A 181 7.56 -11.60 10.97
C LEU A 181 8.76 -11.20 11.82
N LEU A 182 8.68 -11.31 13.16
CA LEU A 182 9.83 -11.05 14.03
C LEU A 182 10.96 -12.05 13.77
N ARG A 183 10.64 -13.33 13.60
CA ARG A 183 11.59 -14.43 13.32
C ARG A 183 12.05 -14.50 11.85
N SER A 184 11.41 -13.75 10.96
CA SER A 184 11.82 -13.61 9.55
C SER A 184 12.72 -12.38 9.32
N PHE A 185 12.80 -11.48 10.30
CA PHE A 185 13.69 -10.33 10.23
C PHE A 185 15.15 -10.77 10.38
N THR A 186 16.04 -10.19 9.59
CA THR A 186 17.46 -10.52 9.60
C THR A 186 18.32 -9.28 9.48
N VAL A 187 19.47 -9.32 10.15
CA VAL A 187 20.59 -8.39 9.94
C VAL A 187 21.75 -9.24 9.48
N ASN A 188 22.06 -9.17 8.19
CA ASN A 188 23.15 -9.91 7.59
C ASN A 188 24.43 -9.07 7.68
N VAL A 189 25.43 -9.57 8.40
CA VAL A 189 26.73 -8.91 8.61
C VAL A 189 27.80 -9.66 7.83
N PHE A 190 28.64 -8.92 7.09
CA PHE A 190 29.63 -9.52 6.18
C PHE A 190 30.84 -8.61 5.97
N ASP A 191 31.98 -9.21 5.64
CA ASP A 191 33.21 -8.47 5.35
C ASP A 191 33.12 -7.70 4.03
N ALA A 192 33.79 -6.55 3.95
CA ALA A 192 33.85 -5.74 2.72
C ALA A 192 34.46 -6.50 1.53
N GLU A 193 35.41 -7.41 1.80
CA GLU A 193 36.08 -8.24 0.79
C GLU A 193 35.24 -9.46 0.36
N ALA A 194 34.24 -9.84 1.16
CA ALA A 194 33.31 -10.88 0.80
C ALA A 194 32.58 -10.48 -0.50
N PRO A 195 32.20 -11.42 -1.37
CA PRO A 195 31.64 -11.04 -2.66
C PRO A 195 30.28 -10.32 -2.57
N GLN A 196 29.54 -10.45 -1.45
CA GLN A 196 28.41 -9.55 -1.13
C GLN A 196 28.88 -8.13 -0.80
N GLY A 197 29.90 -7.98 0.06
CA GLY A 197 30.50 -6.70 0.42
C GLY A 197 31.04 -5.93 -0.78
N ARG A 198 31.75 -6.59 -1.68
CA ARG A 198 32.22 -5.98 -2.94
C ARG A 198 31.07 -5.51 -3.83
N THR A 199 29.97 -6.28 -3.87
CA THR A 199 28.77 -5.88 -4.63
C THR A 199 28.14 -4.61 -4.02
N LEU A 200 28.00 -4.55 -2.69
CA LEU A 200 27.52 -3.37 -1.99
C LEU A 200 28.43 -2.16 -2.22
N CYS A 201 29.75 -2.31 -2.05
CA CYS A 201 30.70 -1.21 -2.25
C CYS A 201 30.68 -0.67 -3.69
N ARG A 202 30.52 -1.53 -4.70
CA ARG A 202 30.37 -1.09 -6.11
C ARG A 202 29.08 -0.33 -6.34
N LEU A 203 27.97 -0.83 -5.82
CA LEU A 203 26.67 -0.17 -5.88
C LEU A 203 26.76 1.24 -5.25
N LEU A 204 27.32 1.35 -4.06
CA LEU A 204 27.49 2.61 -3.35
C LEU A 204 28.48 3.56 -4.04
N GLY A 205 29.54 3.00 -4.62
CA GLY A 205 30.58 3.77 -5.29
C GLY A 205 30.21 4.24 -6.69
N GLN A 206 29.22 3.62 -7.35
CA GLN A 206 28.74 3.89 -8.71
C GLN A 206 29.89 4.04 -9.75
N GLY A 207 31.00 3.32 -9.56
CA GLY A 207 32.20 3.43 -10.38
C GLY A 207 32.99 4.75 -10.24
N ARG A 208 32.57 5.66 -9.37
CA ARG A 208 33.18 6.99 -9.14
C ARG A 208 34.23 6.98 -8.04
N VAL A 209 34.13 6.05 -7.10
CA VAL A 209 35.08 5.88 -5.99
C VAL A 209 35.51 4.42 -5.84
N SER A 210 36.68 4.18 -5.25
CA SER A 210 37.15 2.82 -4.96
C SER A 210 36.30 2.12 -3.90
N GLU A 211 36.23 0.78 -3.96
CA GLU A 211 35.47 -0.05 -3.00
C GLU A 211 35.88 0.24 -1.54
N ARG A 212 37.17 0.50 -1.30
CA ARG A 212 37.70 0.88 0.02
C ARG A 212 37.14 2.21 0.53
N ILE A 213 37.05 3.22 -0.34
CA ILE A 213 36.49 4.53 0.03
C ILE A 213 35.00 4.40 0.32
N ALA A 214 34.27 3.65 -0.51
CA ALA A 214 32.85 3.37 -0.30
C ALA A 214 32.60 2.67 1.06
N ALA A 215 33.41 1.67 1.40
CA ALA A 215 33.34 0.99 2.70
C ALA A 215 33.59 1.95 3.88
N GLN A 216 34.61 2.80 3.81
CA GLN A 216 34.88 3.80 4.86
C GLN A 216 33.75 4.82 5.02
N GLN A 217 33.17 5.28 3.91
CA GLN A 217 32.02 6.18 3.92
C GLN A 217 30.78 5.50 4.51
N PHE A 218 30.56 4.22 4.17
CA PHE A 218 29.50 3.41 4.77
C PHE A 218 29.66 3.33 6.29
N GLN A 219 30.84 2.95 6.78
CA GLN A 219 31.11 2.84 8.21
C GLN A 219 30.79 4.14 8.96
N ARG A 220 31.25 5.29 8.43
CA ARG A 220 30.97 6.60 9.02
C ARG A 220 29.47 6.94 9.02
N ARG A 221 28.79 6.76 7.89
CA ARG A 221 27.36 7.13 7.71
C ARG A 221 26.40 6.22 8.49
N PHE A 222 26.78 4.96 8.70
CA PHE A 222 25.93 3.95 9.35
C PHE A 222 26.31 3.68 10.81
N LYS A 223 27.32 4.36 11.38
CA LYS A 223 27.76 4.20 12.77
C LYS A 223 26.62 4.28 13.78
N SER A 224 25.79 5.32 13.70
CA SER A 224 24.65 5.50 14.60
C SER A 224 23.60 4.40 14.43
N LEU A 225 23.29 4.00 13.18
CA LEU A 225 22.30 2.96 12.93
C LEU A 225 22.78 1.59 13.44
N ARG A 226 24.07 1.28 13.26
CA ARG A 226 24.70 0.08 13.83
C ARG A 226 24.52 0.02 15.35
N ALA A 227 24.82 1.12 16.04
CA ALA A 227 24.65 1.19 17.50
C ALA A 227 23.20 0.94 17.90
N THR A 228 22.24 1.58 17.22
CA THR A 228 20.81 1.35 17.46
C THR A 228 20.42 -0.12 17.28
N ILE A 229 20.87 -0.76 16.20
CA ILE A 229 20.57 -2.18 15.94
C ILE A 229 21.11 -3.07 17.06
N ARG A 230 22.39 -2.88 17.42
CA ARG A 230 23.06 -3.66 18.47
C ARG A 230 22.36 -3.50 19.83
N ASP A 231 21.94 -2.29 20.18
CA ASP A 231 21.45 -1.98 21.52
C ASP A 231 19.93 -2.25 21.67
N SER A 232 19.17 -2.30 20.57
CA SER A 232 17.69 -2.30 20.60
C SER A 232 17.02 -3.59 20.10
N ILE A 233 17.75 -4.49 19.43
CA ILE A 233 17.17 -5.73 18.87
C ILE A 233 17.47 -6.92 19.78
N SER A 234 16.45 -7.42 20.51
CA SER A 234 16.58 -8.57 21.42
C SER A 234 15.61 -9.74 21.16
N LEU A 235 14.49 -9.51 20.47
CA LEU A 235 13.43 -10.51 20.23
C LEU A 235 13.58 -11.22 18.88
N GLY A 236 13.79 -12.54 18.86
CA GLY A 236 13.71 -13.32 17.62
C GLY A 236 14.90 -13.18 16.65
N VAL A 237 15.96 -12.45 17.04
CA VAL A 237 17.22 -12.36 16.28
C VAL A 237 18.41 -12.27 17.25
N ASP A 238 19.48 -13.00 16.95
CA ASP A 238 20.77 -12.87 17.63
C ASP A 238 21.74 -12.07 16.74
N VAL A 239 21.91 -10.77 17.01
CA VAL A 239 22.69 -9.83 16.17
C VAL A 239 23.93 -9.29 16.89
N ALA A 240 24.03 -9.51 18.21
CA ALA A 240 24.94 -8.77 19.07
C ALA A 240 26.42 -9.04 18.74
N ASP A 241 26.76 -10.30 18.44
CA ASP A 241 28.15 -10.71 18.22
C ASP A 241 28.71 -10.24 16.87
N GLY A 242 27.89 -10.23 15.81
CA GLY A 242 28.31 -9.84 14.46
C GLY A 242 28.53 -8.34 14.28
N LEU A 243 27.71 -7.47 14.90
CA LEU A 243 27.84 -6.02 14.72
C LEU A 243 28.97 -5.37 15.54
N GLY A 244 29.67 -6.13 16.37
CA GLY A 244 30.75 -5.66 17.23
C GLY A 244 31.97 -5.13 16.45
N ASP A 245 32.26 -5.67 15.26
CA ASP A 245 33.34 -5.16 14.41
C ASP A 245 32.85 -3.98 13.55
N GLU A 246 33.39 -2.79 13.83
CA GLU A 246 33.08 -1.57 13.06
C GLU A 246 33.52 -1.67 11.58
N ASN A 247 34.41 -2.60 11.23
CA ASN A 247 34.91 -2.73 9.86
C ASN A 247 33.96 -3.49 8.93
N GLN A 248 33.06 -4.31 9.48
CA GLN A 248 32.14 -5.11 8.69
C GLN A 248 31.05 -4.24 8.03
N LEU A 249 30.48 -4.73 6.95
CA LEU A 249 29.28 -4.17 6.33
C LEU A 249 28.06 -4.92 6.85
N PHE A 250 26.87 -4.33 6.69
CA PHE A 250 25.63 -5.00 7.05
C PHE A 250 24.47 -4.59 6.16
N GLU A 251 23.47 -5.45 6.09
CA GLU A 251 22.17 -5.22 5.48
C GLU A 251 21.07 -5.72 6.42
N CYS A 252 19.91 -5.09 6.39
CA CYS A 252 18.76 -5.53 7.19
C CYS A 252 17.45 -5.50 6.40
N GLY A 253 16.52 -6.33 6.84
CA GLY A 253 15.22 -6.50 6.21
C GLY A 253 14.63 -7.87 6.54
N TRP A 254 13.74 -8.34 5.69
CA TRP A 254 13.09 -9.64 5.89
C TRP A 254 13.66 -10.68 4.92
N ALA A 255 13.95 -11.86 5.47
CA ALA A 255 14.16 -13.05 4.66
C ALA A 255 12.83 -13.47 3.99
N TRP A 256 12.85 -14.52 3.17
CA TRP A 256 11.63 -14.99 2.50
C TRP A 256 10.69 -15.80 3.41
N SER A 257 11.25 -16.42 4.45
CA SER A 257 10.55 -17.20 5.48
C SER A 257 11.28 -17.03 6.82
N LEU A 258 10.90 -17.83 7.80
CA LEU A 258 11.57 -17.90 9.10
C LEU A 258 13.06 -18.17 8.93
N VAL A 259 13.89 -17.30 9.52
CA VAL A 259 15.35 -17.39 9.41
C VAL A 259 15.82 -18.63 10.17
N LYS A 260 16.69 -19.40 9.54
CA LYS A 260 17.30 -20.59 10.14
C LYS A 260 17.95 -20.21 11.48
N ASP A 261 17.71 -21.05 12.48
CA ASP A 261 18.20 -20.88 13.86
C ASP A 261 17.67 -19.62 14.58
N ALA A 262 16.65 -18.94 14.03
CA ALA A 262 16.02 -17.80 14.71
C ALA A 262 15.33 -18.26 16.01
N PRO A 263 15.68 -17.65 17.16
CA PRO A 263 15.17 -18.09 18.45
C PRO A 263 13.64 -17.93 18.53
N PRO A 264 12.96 -18.80 19.28
CA PRO A 264 11.53 -18.66 19.51
C PRO A 264 11.23 -17.36 20.27
N VAL A 265 10.13 -16.71 19.91
CA VAL A 265 9.67 -15.49 20.58
C VAL A 265 8.83 -15.89 21.79
N LYS A 266 9.21 -15.43 22.99
CA LYS A 266 8.37 -15.64 24.18
C LYS A 266 7.06 -14.88 24.01
N THR A 267 5.94 -15.58 24.12
CA THR A 267 4.57 -15.06 24.02
C THR A 267 3.70 -15.74 25.08
N GLU A 268 2.76 -14.99 25.65
CA GLU A 268 1.75 -15.50 26.58
C GLU A 268 0.53 -16.07 25.86
N SER A 269 0.36 -15.75 24.56
CA SER A 269 -0.74 -16.26 23.74
C SER A 269 -0.50 -17.69 23.26
N GLU A 270 -1.57 -18.50 23.26
CA GLU A 270 -1.59 -19.85 22.71
C GLU A 270 -1.62 -19.82 21.18
N ILE A 271 -0.45 -19.82 20.55
CA ILE A 271 -0.30 -19.84 19.08
C ILE A 271 0.23 -21.18 18.55
N GLY A 272 0.29 -22.20 19.41
CA GLY A 272 0.91 -23.49 19.11
C GLY A 272 2.45 -23.43 19.05
N PRO A 273 3.10 -24.54 18.63
CA PRO A 273 4.55 -24.60 18.54
C PRO A 273 5.08 -23.72 17.40
N GLN A 274 6.14 -22.96 17.70
CA GLN A 274 6.81 -22.13 16.71
C GLN A 274 7.75 -23.00 15.86
N PRO A 275 7.55 -23.10 14.52
CA PRO A 275 8.34 -24.00 13.68
C PRO A 275 9.79 -23.52 13.55
N ASP A 276 10.68 -24.44 13.22
CA ASP A 276 12.08 -24.12 12.94
C ASP A 276 12.21 -23.29 11.65
N GLY A 277 13.23 -22.43 11.63
CA GLY A 277 13.53 -21.62 10.47
C GLY A 277 14.33 -22.39 9.43
N ILE A 278 14.13 -22.05 8.16
CA ILE A 278 14.76 -22.70 7.01
C ILE A 278 15.40 -21.70 6.04
N ALA A 279 14.99 -20.43 6.07
CA ALA A 279 15.55 -19.40 5.20
C ALA A 279 16.96 -19.02 5.65
N LYS A 280 17.87 -18.80 4.70
CA LYS A 280 19.17 -18.19 5.03
C LYS A 280 18.98 -16.77 5.60
N PRO A 281 19.85 -16.30 6.51
CA PRO A 281 19.80 -14.96 7.09
C PRO A 281 20.24 -13.90 6.07
N THR A 282 19.45 -13.70 5.01
CA THR A 282 19.72 -12.74 3.95
C THR A 282 18.43 -11.99 3.64
N PRO A 283 18.44 -10.65 3.66
CA PRO A 283 17.25 -9.89 3.35
C PRO A 283 16.92 -9.97 1.85
N TYR A 284 15.64 -10.04 1.55
CA TYR A 284 15.08 -10.01 0.19
C TYR A 284 14.30 -8.71 0.04
N LEU A 285 14.60 -7.93 -1.00
CA LEU A 285 13.96 -6.63 -1.22
C LEU A 285 12.43 -6.75 -1.35
N TYR A 286 11.95 -7.75 -2.09
CA TYR A 286 10.51 -8.03 -2.22
C TYR A 286 9.83 -8.27 -0.88
N PHE A 287 10.28 -9.28 -0.14
CA PHE A 287 9.69 -9.63 1.15
C PHE A 287 9.86 -8.52 2.19
N THR A 288 10.91 -7.71 2.06
CA THR A 288 11.08 -6.50 2.86
C THR A 288 9.98 -5.48 2.56
N VAL A 289 9.69 -5.17 1.30
CA VAL A 289 8.58 -4.26 0.93
C VAL A 289 7.25 -4.80 1.44
N VAL A 290 6.99 -6.11 1.24
CA VAL A 290 5.75 -6.74 1.69
C VAL A 290 5.59 -6.64 3.21
N ALA A 291 6.63 -6.99 3.99
CA ALA A 291 6.61 -6.85 5.44
C ALA A 291 6.41 -5.39 5.88
N LEU A 292 7.03 -4.42 5.19
CA LEU A 292 6.85 -3.00 5.51
C LEU A 292 5.40 -2.53 5.31
N ASP A 293 4.74 -2.99 4.25
CA ASP A 293 3.32 -2.70 4.00
C ASP A 293 2.43 -3.29 5.11
N GLY A 294 2.55 -4.59 5.43
CA GLY A 294 1.68 -5.22 6.44
C GLY A 294 1.94 -4.71 7.87
N ILE A 295 3.19 -4.42 8.22
CA ILE A 295 3.51 -3.84 9.54
C ILE A 295 2.93 -2.43 9.68
N GLN A 296 2.79 -1.67 8.58
CA GLN A 296 2.19 -0.34 8.62
C GLN A 296 0.73 -0.38 9.11
N ASP A 297 -0.03 -1.45 8.80
CA ASP A 297 -1.42 -1.59 9.20
C ASP A 297 -1.61 -1.72 10.72
N LEU A 298 -0.61 -2.25 11.44
CA LEU A 298 -0.61 -2.35 12.91
C LEU A 298 -0.66 -0.98 13.60
N PHE A 299 -0.22 0.07 12.92
CA PHE A 299 -0.17 1.45 13.45
C PHE A 299 -1.01 2.43 12.64
N SER A 300 -1.90 1.93 11.78
CA SER A 300 -2.86 2.78 11.08
C SER A 300 -3.76 3.52 12.09
N GLU A 301 -4.23 4.71 11.71
CA GLU A 301 -5.15 5.50 12.54
C GLU A 301 -6.38 4.68 12.94
N ARG A 302 -6.90 3.87 12.01
CA ARG A 302 -8.01 2.97 12.27
C ARG A 302 -7.69 1.94 13.33
N THR A 303 -6.56 1.22 13.21
CA THR A 303 -6.15 0.18 14.17
C THR A 303 -6.01 0.76 15.58
N LEU A 304 -5.43 1.97 15.68
CA LEU A 304 -5.26 2.68 16.95
C LEU A 304 -6.60 3.18 17.52
N THR A 305 -7.41 3.88 16.72
CA THR A 305 -8.72 4.43 17.16
C THR A 305 -9.69 3.31 17.55
N LEU A 306 -9.69 2.19 16.83
CA LEU A 306 -10.51 1.04 17.16
C LEU A 306 -9.89 0.14 18.23
N GLY A 307 -8.66 0.39 18.71
CA GLY A 307 -8.01 -0.44 19.73
C GLY A 307 -8.08 -1.93 19.43
N LEU A 308 -7.68 -2.33 18.21
CA LEU A 308 -7.84 -3.70 17.72
C LEU A 308 -6.81 -4.69 18.28
N LEU A 309 -5.72 -4.18 18.87
CA LEU A 309 -4.64 -4.98 19.41
C LEU A 309 -4.80 -5.19 20.91
N ASN A 310 -4.69 -6.43 21.37
CA ASN A 310 -4.56 -6.74 22.79
C ASN A 310 -3.15 -6.38 23.32
N VAL A 311 -2.93 -6.49 24.64
CA VAL A 311 -1.68 -6.06 25.30
C VAL A 311 -0.44 -6.76 24.72
N GLU A 312 -0.52 -8.07 24.52
CA GLU A 312 0.59 -8.85 23.97
C GLU A 312 0.87 -8.48 22.50
N GLN A 313 -0.17 -8.30 21.70
CA GLN A 313 -0.06 -7.83 20.33
C GLN A 313 0.52 -6.41 20.26
N GLN A 314 0.19 -5.51 21.17
CA GLN A 314 0.81 -4.18 21.24
C GLN A 314 2.33 -4.28 21.48
N ARG A 315 2.76 -5.15 22.42
CA ARG A 315 4.18 -5.42 22.67
C ARG A 315 4.91 -5.96 21.42
N LEU A 316 4.29 -6.93 20.73
CA LEU A 316 4.83 -7.47 19.48
C LEU A 316 4.85 -6.42 18.36
N ALA A 317 3.83 -5.56 18.28
CA ALA A 317 3.76 -4.48 17.32
C ALA A 317 4.89 -3.48 17.55
N GLU A 318 5.15 -3.04 18.77
CA GLU A 318 6.28 -2.15 19.08
C GLU A 318 7.63 -2.76 18.65
N ALA A 319 7.83 -4.06 18.87
CA ALA A 319 9.03 -4.75 18.41
C ALA A 319 9.15 -4.79 16.86
N LEU A 320 8.03 -4.99 16.15
CA LEU A 320 7.99 -4.93 14.68
C LEU A 320 8.21 -3.50 14.18
N ARG A 321 7.64 -2.49 14.85
CA ARG A 321 7.82 -1.07 14.52
C ARG A 321 9.28 -0.67 14.56
N LEU A 322 10.02 -1.08 15.59
CA LEU A 322 11.45 -0.81 15.68
C LEU A 322 12.21 -1.35 14.44
N ARG A 323 11.94 -2.60 14.03
CA ARG A 323 12.56 -3.22 12.84
C ARG A 323 12.15 -2.51 11.55
N TRP A 324 10.88 -2.14 11.47
CA TRP A 324 10.30 -1.37 10.37
C TRP A 324 11.01 -0.02 10.22
N GLU A 325 11.24 0.70 11.33
CA GLU A 325 11.94 1.99 11.34
C GLU A 325 13.44 1.86 11.01
N ILE A 326 14.11 0.81 11.51
CA ILE A 326 15.52 0.52 11.22
C ILE A 326 15.71 0.20 9.74
N THR A 327 14.83 -0.63 9.17
CA THR A 327 14.91 -1.08 7.78
C THR A 327 14.75 0.08 6.81
N GLN A 328 13.75 0.94 7.02
CA GLN A 328 13.58 2.14 6.20
C GLN A 328 14.78 3.08 6.30
N GLN A 329 15.29 3.32 7.51
CA GLN A 329 16.48 4.16 7.69
C GLN A 329 17.69 3.60 6.97
N TYR A 330 17.88 2.28 7.01
CA TYR A 330 18.94 1.61 6.29
C TYR A 330 18.80 1.83 4.78
N TRP A 331 17.71 1.36 4.18
CA TRP A 331 17.51 1.37 2.73
C TRP A 331 17.37 2.78 2.16
N SER A 332 16.74 3.72 2.89
CA SER A 332 16.67 5.13 2.47
C SER A 332 18.06 5.79 2.43
N ARG A 333 18.96 5.45 3.37
CA ARG A 333 20.35 5.94 3.35
C ARG A 333 21.18 5.30 2.25
N ILE A 334 20.90 4.04 1.91
CA ILE A 334 21.54 3.30 0.80
C ILE A 334 21.08 3.84 -0.56
N ALA A 335 19.77 3.99 -0.75
CA ALA A 335 19.17 4.52 -1.98
C ALA A 335 19.72 5.91 -2.33
N ARG A 336 19.99 6.74 -1.32
CA ARG A 336 20.47 8.12 -1.41
C ARG A 336 21.93 8.27 -0.99
N PHE A 337 22.73 7.22 -1.18
CA PHE A 337 24.13 7.22 -0.78
C PHE A 337 24.98 8.05 -1.76
N GLY A 338 25.57 9.15 -1.28
CA GLY A 338 26.41 10.03 -2.09
C GLY A 338 25.76 11.38 -2.40
N GLU A 339 26.58 12.39 -2.70
CA GLU A 339 26.14 13.77 -2.94
C GLU A 339 25.85 14.07 -4.42
N ALA A 340 26.64 13.48 -5.33
CA ALA A 340 26.57 13.78 -6.77
C ALA A 340 25.63 12.86 -7.58
N GLY A 341 25.06 11.82 -6.96
CA GLY A 341 24.22 10.82 -7.64
C GLY A 341 23.72 9.81 -6.63
N TRP A 342 22.47 9.36 -6.80
CA TRP A 342 21.88 8.36 -5.92
C TRP A 342 22.01 6.96 -6.55
N PRO A 343 22.41 5.92 -5.80
CA PRO A 343 22.37 4.54 -6.27
C PRO A 343 21.01 4.16 -6.86
N LEU A 344 19.91 4.71 -6.31
CA LEU A 344 18.56 4.43 -6.81
C LEU A 344 18.32 4.94 -8.25
N GLU A 345 19.09 5.93 -8.71
CA GLU A 345 18.98 6.46 -10.08
C GLU A 345 19.70 5.57 -11.11
N ASP A 346 20.54 4.64 -10.65
CA ASP A 346 21.23 3.67 -11.48
C ASP A 346 20.36 2.41 -11.65
N ILE A 347 19.49 2.44 -12.66
CA ILE A 347 18.51 1.39 -12.95
C ILE A 347 19.06 0.50 -14.08
N PRO A 348 19.10 -0.83 -13.92
CA PRO A 348 18.46 -1.61 -12.85
C PRO A 348 19.31 -1.87 -11.60
N TRP A 349 18.65 -1.93 -10.46
CA TRP A 349 19.26 -2.26 -9.17
C TRP A 349 19.72 -3.71 -9.11
N ARG A 350 20.91 -3.90 -8.55
CA ARG A 350 21.50 -5.22 -8.31
C ARG A 350 21.46 -5.59 -6.84
N THR A 351 20.84 -6.72 -6.51
CA THR A 351 20.84 -7.28 -5.15
C THR A 351 22.23 -7.79 -4.79
N THR A 352 22.62 -7.62 -3.53
CA THR A 352 23.97 -7.95 -3.04
C THR A 352 24.11 -9.44 -2.69
N GLY A 353 23.12 -10.01 -1.99
CA GLY A 353 23.06 -11.44 -1.66
C GLY A 353 22.64 -12.29 -2.85
N GLN A 354 21.46 -11.97 -3.38
CA GLN A 354 20.84 -12.41 -4.65
C GLN A 354 21.79 -12.48 -5.85
N ARG A 355 22.55 -11.38 -6.01
CA ARG A 355 23.30 -11.01 -7.22
C ARG A 355 22.46 -11.00 -8.49
N GLN A 356 21.16 -10.81 -8.34
CA GLN A 356 20.22 -10.61 -9.43
C GLN A 356 20.03 -9.11 -9.69
N GLU A 357 19.73 -8.76 -10.93
CA GLU A 357 19.60 -7.39 -11.38
C GLU A 357 18.27 -7.26 -12.13
N SER A 358 17.44 -6.27 -11.74
CA SER A 358 16.11 -6.08 -12.31
C SER A 358 15.53 -4.69 -11.98
N GLU A 359 14.71 -4.16 -12.88
CA GLU A 359 13.84 -3.02 -12.63
C GLU A 359 12.95 -3.25 -11.40
N TYR A 360 12.54 -4.50 -11.15
CA TYR A 360 11.73 -4.85 -9.97
C TYR A 360 12.44 -4.52 -8.66
N PHE A 361 13.75 -4.80 -8.58
CA PHE A 361 14.53 -4.47 -7.38
C PHE A 361 14.73 -2.96 -7.22
N SER A 362 14.82 -2.23 -8.34
CA SER A 362 14.85 -0.76 -8.32
C SER A 362 13.55 -0.21 -7.75
N LEU A 363 12.42 -0.74 -8.21
CA LEU A 363 11.09 -0.41 -7.70
C LEU A 363 10.95 -0.79 -6.22
N SER A 364 11.52 -1.91 -5.78
CA SER A 364 11.48 -2.33 -4.38
C SER A 364 12.25 -1.35 -3.48
N VAL A 365 13.45 -0.90 -3.89
CA VAL A 365 14.19 0.12 -3.14
C VAL A 365 13.48 1.47 -3.19
N ALA A 366 12.91 1.85 -4.34
CA ALA A 366 12.08 3.04 -4.44
C ALA A 366 10.89 2.97 -3.48
N ALA A 367 10.20 1.84 -3.39
CA ALA A 367 9.10 1.62 -2.45
C ALA A 367 9.52 1.85 -1.00
N ILE A 368 10.65 1.28 -0.57
CA ILE A 368 11.17 1.49 0.79
C ILE A 368 11.52 2.97 1.03
N LEU A 369 12.10 3.65 0.02
CA LEU A 369 12.33 5.09 0.09
C LEU A 369 11.02 5.86 0.24
N VAL A 370 9.96 5.52 -0.51
CA VAL A 370 8.65 6.17 -0.38
C VAL A 370 8.13 6.09 1.06
N HIS A 371 8.18 4.91 1.71
CA HIS A 371 7.77 4.79 3.12
C HIS A 371 8.54 5.74 4.05
N ASP A 372 9.87 5.86 3.87
CA ASP A 372 10.69 6.80 4.64
C ASP A 372 10.30 8.27 4.36
N LEU A 373 10.02 8.62 3.10
CA LEU A 373 9.58 9.98 2.71
C LEU A 373 8.23 10.35 3.32
N VAL A 374 7.28 9.40 3.42
CA VAL A 374 6.00 9.60 4.14
C VAL A 374 6.26 10.02 5.57
N ARG A 375 7.19 9.33 6.25
CA ARG A 375 7.47 9.55 7.67
C ARG A 375 8.18 10.87 7.95
N ARG A 376 9.23 11.19 7.19
CA ARG A 376 10.17 12.27 7.55
C ARG A 376 9.85 13.65 6.97
N ARG A 377 8.72 13.79 6.24
CA ARG A 377 8.35 15.01 5.49
C ARG A 377 9.49 15.44 4.55
N ALA A 378 9.61 14.72 3.43
CA ALA A 378 10.66 14.90 2.42
C ALA A 378 10.91 16.36 1.97
N THR A 379 12.12 16.61 1.48
CA THR A 379 12.43 17.84 0.73
C THR A 379 11.88 17.74 -0.69
N ASP A 380 11.64 18.89 -1.35
CA ASP A 380 11.15 18.91 -2.73
C ASP A 380 12.15 18.31 -3.73
N ASP A 381 13.46 18.42 -3.43
CA ASP A 381 14.52 17.78 -4.22
C ASP A 381 14.46 16.25 -4.13
N ASP A 382 14.33 15.70 -2.91
CA ASP A 382 14.20 14.26 -2.71
C ASP A 382 13.00 13.70 -3.50
N LEU A 383 11.88 14.43 -3.46
CA LEU A 383 10.66 14.04 -4.16
C LEU A 383 10.86 14.07 -5.67
N THR A 384 11.41 15.16 -6.21
CA THR A 384 11.59 15.36 -7.66
C THR A 384 12.44 14.25 -8.26
N ARG A 385 13.58 13.92 -7.63
CA ARG A 385 14.45 12.83 -8.08
C ARG A 385 13.76 11.47 -8.02
N THR A 386 12.92 11.26 -6.99
CA THR A 386 12.12 10.03 -6.88
C THR A 386 11.05 9.94 -7.98
N VAL A 387 10.41 11.06 -8.36
CA VAL A 387 9.47 11.10 -9.51
C VAL A 387 10.17 10.65 -10.79
N ASP A 388 11.38 11.16 -11.05
CA ASP A 388 12.15 10.79 -12.25
C ASP A 388 12.49 9.29 -12.29
N VAL A 389 12.80 8.70 -11.14
CA VAL A 389 12.99 7.24 -11.00
C VAL A 389 11.70 6.48 -11.35
N MET A 390 10.55 6.91 -10.83
CA MET A 390 9.26 6.25 -11.09
C MET A 390 8.87 6.31 -12.56
N GLU A 391 9.07 7.46 -13.22
CA GLU A 391 8.81 7.62 -14.66
C GLU A 391 9.73 6.71 -15.50
N ARG A 392 11.03 6.64 -15.16
CA ARG A 392 11.98 5.75 -15.83
C ARG A 392 11.62 4.28 -15.64
N LEU A 393 11.16 3.86 -14.45
CA LEU A 393 10.70 2.50 -14.20
C LEU A 393 9.47 2.15 -15.04
N ALA A 394 8.52 3.08 -15.17
CA ALA A 394 7.34 2.90 -16.01
C ALA A 394 7.70 2.77 -17.50
N GLU A 395 8.68 3.55 -17.95
CA GLU A 395 9.17 3.50 -19.33
C GLU A 395 9.88 2.18 -19.62
N ARG A 396 10.83 1.78 -18.76
CA ARG A 396 11.60 0.54 -18.90
C ARG A 396 10.72 -0.70 -18.78
N GLY A 397 9.69 -0.66 -17.93
CA GLY A 397 8.69 -1.71 -17.82
C GLY A 397 7.66 -1.74 -18.96
N ARG A 398 7.80 -0.92 -20.01
CA ARG A 398 6.85 -0.83 -21.14
C ARG A 398 5.40 -0.52 -20.77
N ILE A 399 5.20 0.14 -19.63
CA ILE A 399 3.89 0.61 -19.18
C ILE A 399 3.52 1.91 -19.90
N THR A 400 4.50 2.81 -20.02
CA THR A 400 4.34 4.14 -20.66
C THR A 400 4.99 4.24 -22.03
N SER A 401 5.52 3.14 -22.56
CA SER A 401 6.15 3.09 -23.88
C SER A 401 5.69 1.85 -24.65
N ARG A 402 5.80 1.88 -25.98
CA ARG A 402 5.41 0.76 -26.84
C ARG A 402 6.40 -0.40 -26.68
N MET A 403 5.87 -1.62 -26.58
CA MET A 403 6.67 -2.85 -26.56
C MET A 403 7.27 -3.16 -27.95
N LYS A 404 8.46 -3.75 -27.96
CA LYS A 404 9.10 -4.33 -29.17
C LYS A 404 8.83 -5.85 -29.22
N VAL A 405 8.94 -6.45 -30.40
CA VAL A 405 8.87 -7.92 -30.53
C VAL A 405 10.05 -8.52 -29.75
N GLY A 406 9.77 -9.47 -28.86
CA GLY A 406 10.80 -10.10 -28.01
C GLY A 406 11.39 -9.18 -26.94
N ASP A 407 10.65 -8.13 -26.51
CA ASP A 407 11.13 -7.22 -25.48
C ASP A 407 11.26 -7.94 -24.11
N PRO A 408 12.44 -7.96 -23.48
CA PRO A 408 12.65 -8.64 -22.20
C PRO A 408 11.82 -8.02 -21.05
N ALA A 409 11.35 -6.78 -21.21
CA ALA A 409 10.49 -6.15 -20.21
C ALA A 409 9.16 -6.91 -19.98
N ILE A 410 8.75 -7.80 -20.89
CA ILE A 410 7.56 -8.63 -20.71
C ILE A 410 7.68 -9.57 -19.50
N GLU A 411 8.91 -10.03 -19.19
CA GLU A 411 9.19 -10.92 -18.06
C GLU A 411 8.89 -10.24 -16.73
N LEU A 412 8.92 -8.91 -16.65
CA LEU A 412 8.52 -8.14 -15.45
C LEU A 412 7.02 -8.32 -15.13
N HIS A 413 6.20 -8.71 -16.11
CA HIS A 413 4.75 -8.83 -15.97
C HIS A 413 4.26 -10.28 -16.05
N ALA A 414 4.86 -11.09 -16.93
CA ALA A 414 4.50 -12.50 -17.09
C ALA A 414 5.72 -13.34 -17.54
N PRO A 415 6.12 -14.38 -16.77
CA PRO A 415 5.51 -14.84 -15.52
C PRO A 415 5.77 -13.93 -14.31
N GLY A 416 6.59 -12.88 -14.45
CA GLY A 416 7.09 -12.07 -13.35
C GLY A 416 8.57 -12.39 -13.06
N VAL A 417 9.18 -11.61 -12.20
CA VAL A 417 10.60 -11.82 -11.83
C VAL A 417 10.71 -13.00 -10.88
N ALA A 418 11.52 -14.00 -11.24
CA ALA A 418 11.74 -15.20 -10.43
C ALA A 418 12.91 -15.03 -9.45
N MET A 419 12.65 -15.35 -8.18
CA MET A 419 13.59 -15.14 -7.09
C MET A 419 13.90 -16.47 -6.38
N PRO A 420 15.17 -16.91 -6.35
CA PRO A 420 15.54 -18.17 -5.71
C PRO A 420 15.40 -18.07 -4.19
N LEU A 421 14.78 -19.07 -3.57
CA LEU A 421 14.49 -19.11 -2.14
C LEU A 421 15.58 -19.89 -1.40
N GLN A 422 16.68 -19.22 -1.08
CA GLN A 422 17.84 -19.85 -0.46
C GLN A 422 17.50 -20.46 0.92
N GLY A 423 17.91 -21.71 1.11
CA GLY A 423 17.60 -22.54 2.27
C GLY A 423 16.48 -23.55 2.01
N GLY A 424 15.59 -23.28 1.04
CA GLY A 424 14.50 -24.18 0.67
C GLY A 424 14.96 -25.51 0.05
N GLU A 425 16.19 -25.54 -0.48
CA GLU A 425 16.82 -26.76 -1.02
C GLU A 425 17.08 -27.84 0.05
N ALA A 426 16.98 -27.50 1.34
CA ALA A 426 17.15 -28.47 2.42
C ALA A 426 15.99 -29.50 2.50
N LEU A 427 14.84 -29.19 1.90
CA LEU A 427 13.60 -30.00 1.98
C LEU A 427 13.22 -30.66 0.65
N GLY A 428 13.99 -30.44 -0.41
CA GLY A 428 13.65 -30.91 -1.76
C GLY A 428 14.34 -30.10 -2.87
N PRO A 429 13.81 -30.12 -4.11
CA PRO A 429 14.36 -29.35 -5.21
C PRO A 429 14.44 -27.84 -4.91
N PRO A 430 15.41 -27.10 -5.47
CA PRO A 430 15.52 -25.66 -5.25
C PRO A 430 14.22 -24.93 -5.65
N MET A 431 13.72 -24.09 -4.73
CA MET A 431 12.47 -23.35 -4.93
C MET A 431 12.72 -21.92 -5.42
N GLN A 432 11.71 -21.35 -6.06
CA GLN A 432 11.66 -19.96 -6.45
C GLN A 432 10.28 -19.35 -6.17
N TRP A 433 10.26 -18.03 -6.00
CA TRP A 433 9.06 -17.20 -5.88
C TRP A 433 8.97 -16.26 -7.09
N SER A 434 7.80 -16.20 -7.71
CA SER A 434 7.56 -15.34 -8.88
C SER A 434 6.85 -14.06 -8.45
N MET A 435 7.34 -12.91 -8.93
CA MET A 435 6.83 -11.57 -8.59
C MET A 435 6.21 -10.93 -9.84
N PRO A 436 4.90 -11.15 -10.11
CA PRO A 436 4.23 -10.65 -11.32
C PRO A 436 3.65 -9.22 -11.17
N ASP A 437 3.72 -8.65 -9.97
CA ASP A 437 2.97 -7.45 -9.54
C ASP A 437 3.70 -6.13 -9.79
N PHE A 438 4.73 -6.11 -10.66
CA PHE A 438 5.53 -4.92 -10.96
C PHE A 438 4.68 -3.67 -11.25
N SER A 439 3.70 -3.80 -12.15
CA SER A 439 2.81 -2.69 -12.53
C SER A 439 1.93 -2.22 -11.37
N ALA A 440 1.43 -3.14 -10.53
CA ALA A 440 0.57 -2.80 -9.41
C ALA A 440 1.37 -2.16 -8.27
N GLN A 441 2.57 -2.67 -7.96
CA GLN A 441 3.51 -2.03 -7.04
C GLN A 441 3.86 -0.61 -7.50
N LEU A 442 4.17 -0.44 -8.79
CA LEU A 442 4.50 0.88 -9.34
C LEU A 442 3.33 1.85 -9.19
N LEU A 443 2.09 1.40 -9.44
CA LEU A 443 0.89 2.19 -9.21
C LEU A 443 0.75 2.61 -7.74
N LYS A 444 0.83 1.65 -6.81
CA LYS A 444 0.71 1.90 -5.36
C LYS A 444 1.70 2.96 -4.90
N ARG A 445 2.97 2.84 -5.27
CA ARG A 445 4.02 3.80 -4.88
C ARG A 445 3.84 5.16 -5.56
N THR A 446 3.38 5.19 -6.81
CA THR A 446 3.09 6.46 -7.52
C THR A 446 1.95 7.21 -6.82
N ILE A 447 0.87 6.53 -6.43
CA ILE A 447 -0.24 7.13 -5.68
C ILE A 447 0.23 7.63 -4.31
N GLN A 448 1.04 6.83 -3.58
CA GLN A 448 1.61 7.24 -2.30
C GLN A 448 2.47 8.50 -2.44
N LEU A 449 3.28 8.60 -3.50
CA LEU A 449 4.06 9.81 -3.78
C LEU A 449 3.19 11.02 -4.13
N CYS A 450 2.07 10.84 -4.84
CA CYS A 450 1.11 11.93 -5.11
C CYS A 450 0.65 12.58 -3.79
N SER A 451 0.33 11.74 -2.79
CA SER A 451 -0.14 12.15 -1.46
C SER A 451 0.91 12.90 -0.63
N LEU A 452 2.19 12.79 -1.00
CA LEU A 452 3.28 13.50 -0.33
C LEU A 452 3.67 14.79 -1.03
N SER A 453 3.27 14.96 -2.29
CA SER A 453 3.72 16.08 -3.10
C SER A 453 3.19 17.39 -2.57
N ARG A 454 4.11 18.34 -2.35
CA ARG A 454 3.80 19.74 -2.03
C ARG A 454 3.91 20.67 -3.23
N SER A 455 4.50 20.16 -4.31
CA SER A 455 4.62 20.88 -5.58
C SER A 455 3.48 20.44 -6.51
N ILE A 456 2.76 21.41 -7.06
CA ILE A 456 1.71 21.17 -8.07
C ILE A 456 2.30 20.43 -9.28
N SER A 457 3.51 20.82 -9.72
CA SER A 457 4.16 20.19 -10.88
C SER A 457 4.49 18.71 -10.68
N SER A 458 5.07 18.35 -9.52
CA SER A 458 5.38 16.95 -9.19
C SER A 458 4.11 16.14 -8.98
N HIS A 459 3.09 16.73 -8.35
CA HIS A 459 1.79 16.09 -8.16
C HIS A 459 1.11 15.77 -9.50
N ASP A 460 1.08 16.73 -10.43
CA ASP A 460 0.49 16.56 -11.76
C ASP A 460 1.22 15.50 -12.58
N ARG A 461 2.55 15.45 -12.52
CA ARG A 461 3.37 14.42 -13.18
C ARG A 461 3.04 13.03 -12.64
N LEU A 462 3.04 12.89 -11.31
CA LEU A 462 2.73 11.62 -10.64
C LEU A 462 1.30 11.18 -10.88
N LEU A 463 0.32 12.09 -10.87
CA LEU A 463 -1.08 11.76 -11.15
C LEU A 463 -1.26 11.24 -12.58
N ARG A 464 -0.67 11.93 -13.57
CA ARG A 464 -0.67 11.45 -14.96
C ARG A 464 0.03 10.10 -15.09
N LEU A 465 1.14 9.90 -14.38
CA LEU A 465 1.83 8.61 -14.37
C LEU A 465 0.94 7.50 -13.79
N ALA A 466 0.29 7.74 -12.65
CA ALA A 466 -0.63 6.80 -12.01
C ALA A 466 -1.79 6.43 -12.94
N GLU A 467 -2.40 7.41 -13.62
CA GLU A 467 -3.49 7.18 -14.58
C GLU A 467 -3.06 6.33 -15.79
N ARG A 468 -1.80 6.45 -16.23
CA ARG A 468 -1.24 5.63 -17.33
C ARG A 468 -0.94 4.20 -16.86
N ILE A 469 -0.36 4.04 -15.68
CA ILE A 469 -0.11 2.71 -15.09
C ILE A 469 -1.44 2.00 -14.83
N PHE A 470 -2.42 2.72 -14.30
CA PHE A 470 -3.74 2.16 -14.04
C PHE A 470 -4.46 1.79 -15.35
N ASP A 471 -4.36 2.60 -16.40
CA ASP A 471 -4.90 2.25 -17.73
C ASP A 471 -4.29 0.93 -18.26
N HIS A 472 -2.98 0.76 -18.12
CA HIS A 472 -2.27 -0.47 -18.46
C HIS A 472 -2.82 -1.68 -17.67
N LEU A 473 -2.94 -1.56 -16.35
CA LEU A 473 -3.52 -2.63 -15.52
C LEU A 473 -4.98 -2.90 -15.87
N TRP A 474 -5.78 -1.87 -16.13
CA TRP A 474 -7.20 -2.01 -16.41
C TRP A 474 -7.49 -2.74 -17.72
N GLN A 475 -6.62 -2.58 -18.71
CA GLN A 475 -6.68 -3.30 -19.99
C GLN A 475 -6.38 -4.80 -19.83
N ARG A 476 -5.63 -5.19 -18.79
CA ARG A 476 -5.29 -6.59 -18.47
C ARG A 476 -6.42 -7.37 -17.78
N ARG A 477 -7.63 -6.82 -17.70
CA ARG A 477 -8.77 -7.58 -17.17
C ARG A 477 -9.27 -8.62 -18.16
N ASN A 478 -9.71 -9.75 -17.63
CA ASN A 478 -10.45 -10.75 -18.39
C ASN A 478 -11.72 -10.12 -18.97
N ARG A 479 -11.96 -10.30 -20.27
CA ARG A 479 -13.09 -9.65 -20.97
C ARG A 479 -14.37 -10.49 -21.01
N SER A 480 -14.26 -11.80 -20.79
CA SER A 480 -15.35 -12.76 -20.94
C SER A 480 -15.18 -13.93 -19.98
N GLY A 481 -16.22 -14.74 -19.82
CA GLY A 481 -16.24 -15.89 -18.91
C GLY A 481 -16.54 -15.51 -17.47
N GLU A 482 -16.46 -16.49 -16.57
CA GLU A 482 -16.74 -16.31 -15.14
C GLU A 482 -15.79 -15.30 -14.50
N SER A 483 -14.51 -15.34 -14.89
CA SER A 483 -13.45 -14.44 -14.41
C SER A 483 -13.48 -13.03 -15.01
N ALA A 484 -14.47 -12.69 -15.84
CA ALA A 484 -14.56 -11.37 -16.48
C ALA A 484 -14.43 -10.25 -15.45
N GLY A 485 -13.74 -9.16 -15.78
CA GLY A 485 -13.52 -8.03 -14.87
C GLY A 485 -12.49 -8.28 -13.75
N LEU A 486 -11.95 -9.49 -13.62
CA LEU A 486 -10.80 -9.80 -12.75
C LEU A 486 -9.51 -9.90 -13.57
N TRP A 487 -8.37 -10.07 -12.90
CA TRP A 487 -7.04 -10.18 -13.49
C TRP A 487 -6.56 -11.63 -13.52
N ASP A 488 -5.64 -12.04 -14.38
CA ASP A 488 -4.74 -11.20 -15.19
C ASP A 488 -4.62 -11.73 -16.62
N ASN A 489 -5.15 -10.99 -17.59
CA ASN A 489 -5.01 -11.21 -19.03
C ASN A 489 -3.90 -10.33 -19.61
N ILE A 490 -2.66 -10.80 -19.47
CA ILE A 490 -1.50 -10.07 -19.97
C ILE A 490 -1.53 -9.91 -21.50
N HIS A 491 -2.10 -10.87 -22.24
CA HIS A 491 -2.20 -10.84 -23.70
C HIS A 491 -3.04 -9.66 -24.22
N ALA A 492 -3.95 -9.14 -23.41
CA ALA A 492 -4.75 -7.97 -23.78
C ALA A 492 -3.89 -6.72 -24.05
N VAL A 493 -2.71 -6.64 -23.43
CA VAL A 493 -1.77 -5.52 -23.60
C VAL A 493 -0.49 -5.96 -24.32
N TYR A 494 -0.08 -7.21 -24.13
CA TYR A 494 1.11 -7.79 -24.76
C TYR A 494 0.73 -9.06 -25.54
N PRO A 495 0.30 -8.96 -26.81
CA PRO A 495 -0.17 -10.11 -27.58
C PRO A 495 0.83 -11.26 -27.67
N ASP A 496 2.13 -10.94 -27.72
CA ASP A 496 3.23 -11.90 -27.82
C ASP A 496 3.64 -12.52 -26.46
N ALA A 497 2.94 -12.21 -25.37
CA ALA A 497 3.19 -12.82 -24.07
C ALA A 497 3.04 -14.35 -24.12
N PRO A 498 3.74 -15.11 -23.27
CA PRO A 498 3.47 -16.53 -23.13
C PRO A 498 2.06 -16.74 -22.54
N ALA A 499 1.36 -17.76 -23.04
CA ALA A 499 0.09 -18.19 -22.47
C ALA A 499 0.30 -18.62 -21.00
N ARG A 500 -0.50 -18.06 -20.09
CA ARG A 500 -0.57 -18.55 -18.72
C ARG A 500 -1.46 -19.78 -18.64
N GLY A 501 -1.02 -20.78 -17.89
CA GLY A 501 -1.84 -21.96 -17.59
C GLY A 501 -3.01 -21.67 -16.64
N TRP A 502 -3.02 -20.52 -15.97
CA TRP A 502 -4.01 -20.15 -14.96
C TRP A 502 -4.80 -18.93 -15.44
N SER A 503 -6.12 -19.00 -15.35
CA SER A 503 -7.06 -17.98 -15.87
C SER A 503 -7.20 -16.74 -14.99
N LEU A 504 -6.70 -16.80 -13.74
CA LEU A 504 -6.89 -15.77 -12.72
C LEU A 504 -5.63 -15.54 -11.87
N SER A 505 -5.41 -14.29 -11.45
CA SER A 505 -4.41 -13.90 -10.48
C SER A 505 -5.06 -13.10 -9.35
N TRP A 506 -5.19 -13.73 -8.18
CA TRP A 506 -5.63 -13.06 -6.96
C TRP A 506 -4.63 -12.00 -6.51
N SER A 507 -3.33 -12.28 -6.62
CA SER A 507 -2.28 -11.29 -6.36
C SER A 507 -2.48 -9.97 -7.10
N ILE A 508 -2.68 -9.98 -8.43
CA ILE A 508 -2.91 -8.71 -9.15
C ILE A 508 -4.25 -8.07 -8.78
N THR A 509 -5.30 -8.88 -8.60
CA THR A 509 -6.64 -8.37 -8.24
C THR A 509 -6.64 -7.68 -6.87
N GLU A 510 -5.98 -8.28 -5.89
CA GLU A 510 -5.80 -7.74 -4.55
C GLU A 510 -4.97 -6.46 -4.60
N ARG A 511 -3.83 -6.45 -5.28
CA ARG A 511 -2.96 -5.26 -5.39
C ARG A 511 -3.66 -4.08 -6.06
N VAL A 512 -4.48 -4.32 -7.08
CA VAL A 512 -5.31 -3.28 -7.69
C VAL A 512 -6.36 -2.76 -6.70
N THR A 513 -6.95 -3.65 -5.90
CA THR A 513 -7.88 -3.27 -4.82
C THR A 513 -7.19 -2.38 -3.79
N GLU A 514 -5.99 -2.74 -3.31
CA GLU A 514 -5.18 -1.90 -2.42
C GLU A 514 -4.92 -0.52 -3.04
N CYS A 515 -4.56 -0.47 -4.33
CA CYS A 515 -4.32 0.78 -5.04
C CYS A 515 -5.56 1.68 -5.07
N MET A 516 -6.76 1.12 -5.19
CA MET A 516 -8.00 1.91 -5.16
C MET A 516 -8.28 2.47 -3.77
N VAL A 517 -8.02 1.71 -2.71
CA VAL A 517 -8.10 2.22 -1.33
C VAL A 517 -7.10 3.37 -1.12
N ALA A 518 -5.85 3.20 -1.55
CA ALA A 518 -4.83 4.25 -1.48
C ALA A 518 -5.21 5.49 -2.32
N ALA A 519 -5.76 5.30 -3.54
CA ALA A 519 -6.21 6.39 -4.39
C ALA A 519 -7.38 7.16 -3.77
N ARG A 520 -8.27 6.47 -3.03
CA ARG A 520 -9.35 7.14 -2.32
C ARG A 520 -8.82 8.10 -1.26
N GLN A 521 -7.81 7.66 -0.50
CA GLN A 521 -7.12 8.48 0.50
C GLN A 521 -6.46 9.70 -0.15
N LEU A 522 -5.84 9.54 -1.33
CA LEU A 522 -5.32 10.67 -2.11
C LEU A 522 -6.42 11.70 -2.44
N TYR A 523 -7.56 11.27 -2.98
CA TYR A 523 -8.65 12.17 -3.36
C TYR A 523 -9.46 12.75 -2.19
N THR A 524 -9.32 12.22 -0.96
CA THR A 524 -9.86 12.89 0.25
C THR A 524 -9.00 14.05 0.73
N GLN A 525 -7.73 14.13 0.30
CA GLN A 525 -6.83 15.16 0.80
C GLN A 525 -7.24 16.53 0.28
N PRO A 526 -7.01 17.60 1.06
CA PRO A 526 -7.19 18.95 0.57
C PRO A 526 -6.25 19.21 -0.62
N PRO A 527 -6.65 20.05 -1.59
CA PRO A 527 -5.78 20.43 -2.70
C PRO A 527 -4.45 21.03 -2.22
N ILE A 528 -3.41 20.88 -3.05
CA ILE A 528 -2.11 21.50 -2.77
C ILE A 528 -2.28 23.02 -2.69
N ARG A 529 -1.81 23.59 -1.58
CA ARG A 529 -1.89 25.03 -1.33
C ARG A 529 -0.89 25.78 -2.22
N SER A 530 -1.38 26.80 -2.91
CA SER A 530 -0.54 27.73 -3.69
C SER A 530 -0.43 29.06 -2.92
N SER A 531 0.78 29.41 -2.49
CA SER A 531 1.03 30.69 -1.81
C SER A 531 0.67 31.89 -2.68
N THR A 532 0.91 31.79 -3.99
CA THR A 532 0.51 32.80 -4.98
C THR A 532 -1.01 32.97 -5.01
N LEU A 533 -1.77 31.87 -5.09
CA LEU A 533 -3.24 31.96 -5.10
C LEU A 533 -3.79 32.45 -3.76
N ILE A 534 -3.18 32.10 -2.63
CA ILE A 534 -3.57 32.63 -1.32
C ILE A 534 -3.37 34.15 -1.27
N GLY A 535 -2.25 34.65 -1.80
CA GLY A 535 -2.00 36.10 -1.91
C GLY A 535 -3.07 36.80 -2.74
N ILE A 536 -3.31 36.31 -3.95
CA ILE A 536 -4.33 36.87 -4.86
C ILE A 536 -5.73 36.83 -4.22
N ALA A 537 -6.12 35.69 -3.66
CA ALA A 537 -7.42 35.53 -3.00
C ALA A 537 -7.59 36.54 -1.84
N ARG A 538 -6.53 36.73 -1.05
CA ARG A 538 -6.53 37.68 0.08
C ARG A 538 -6.69 39.13 -0.40
N ASP A 539 -5.99 39.50 -1.46
CA ASP A 539 -6.07 40.85 -2.04
C ASP A 539 -7.49 41.13 -2.58
N LEU A 540 -8.04 40.21 -3.39
CA LEU A 540 -9.41 40.31 -3.93
C LEU A 540 -10.46 40.36 -2.82
N LEU A 541 -10.29 39.56 -1.77
CA LEU A 541 -11.21 39.50 -0.64
C LEU A 541 -11.16 40.80 0.18
N SER A 542 -9.99 41.41 0.33
CA SER A 542 -9.82 42.71 1.00
C SER A 542 -10.54 43.81 0.22
N GLU A 543 -10.35 43.86 -1.10
CA GLU A 543 -11.04 44.81 -1.98
C GLU A 543 -12.56 44.65 -1.93
N ALA A 544 -13.05 43.42 -2.11
CA ALA A 544 -14.48 43.11 -2.09
C ALA A 544 -15.13 43.47 -0.74
N THR A 545 -14.42 43.25 0.37
CA THR A 545 -14.89 43.64 1.70
C THR A 545 -15.00 45.16 1.84
N HIS A 546 -14.02 45.89 1.32
CA HIS A 546 -14.04 47.36 1.34
C HIS A 546 -15.21 47.91 0.51
N LEU A 547 -15.41 47.39 -0.70
CA LEU A 547 -16.50 47.80 -1.59
C LEU A 547 -17.90 47.46 -1.02
N LEU A 548 -18.06 46.30 -0.38
CA LEU A 548 -19.28 45.96 0.34
C LEU A 548 -19.56 46.98 1.45
N GLY A 549 -18.53 47.32 2.24
CA GLY A 549 -18.66 48.34 3.29
C GLY A 549 -19.13 49.68 2.72
N ASN A 550 -18.61 50.10 1.56
CA ASN A 550 -19.07 51.32 0.88
C ASN A 550 -20.53 51.22 0.46
N GLU A 551 -20.96 50.11 -0.16
CA GLU A 551 -22.35 49.92 -0.57
C GLU A 551 -23.35 49.85 0.61
N GLN A 552 -22.91 49.37 1.78
CA GLN A 552 -23.71 49.35 3.01
C GLN A 552 -23.89 50.74 3.65
N LEU A 553 -22.97 51.68 3.40
CA LEU A 553 -23.06 53.06 3.89
C LEU A 553 -24.01 53.93 3.05
N GLU A 554 -24.39 53.48 1.87
CA GLU A 554 -25.27 54.21 0.97
C GLU A 554 -26.71 54.26 1.52
N PRO A 555 -27.42 55.39 1.36
CA PRO A 555 -28.78 55.54 1.87
C PRO A 555 -29.71 54.51 1.23
N THR A 556 -30.44 53.78 2.07
CA THR A 556 -31.44 52.80 1.66
C THR A 556 -32.79 53.51 1.51
N SER A 557 -33.39 53.48 0.32
CA SER A 557 -34.81 53.80 0.19
C SER A 557 -35.60 52.65 0.82
N THR A 558 -36.61 52.97 1.63
CA THR A 558 -37.38 52.04 2.46
C THR A 558 -38.18 50.97 1.69
N ALA A 559 -38.07 50.93 0.36
CA ALA A 559 -38.84 50.04 -0.51
C ALA A 559 -38.03 48.93 -1.20
N ASP A 560 -36.69 48.88 -1.08
CA ASP A 560 -35.89 48.01 -1.95
C ASP A 560 -35.42 46.70 -1.29
N GLY A 561 -36.37 45.79 -1.05
CA GLY A 561 -36.09 44.45 -0.53
C GLY A 561 -35.18 43.59 -1.42
N SER A 562 -35.07 43.94 -2.71
CA SER A 562 -34.19 43.26 -3.67
C SER A 562 -32.71 43.51 -3.37
N ARG A 563 -32.35 44.76 -3.06
CA ARG A 563 -30.99 45.17 -2.70
C ARG A 563 -30.52 44.53 -1.40
N GLY A 564 -31.40 44.46 -0.40
CA GLY A 564 -31.09 43.80 0.88
C GLY A 564 -30.81 42.30 0.72
N MET A 565 -31.56 41.60 -0.14
CA MET A 565 -31.28 40.19 -0.46
C MET A 565 -29.95 40.02 -1.21
N ALA A 566 -29.63 40.90 -2.16
CA ALA A 566 -28.37 40.88 -2.89
C ALA A 566 -27.16 41.08 -1.96
N LEU A 567 -27.20 42.10 -1.09
CA LEU A 567 -26.14 42.35 -0.11
C LEU A 567 -25.94 41.19 0.85
N LYS A 568 -27.03 40.54 1.30
CA LYS A 568 -26.95 39.35 2.15
C LYS A 568 -26.34 38.16 1.41
N GLY A 569 -26.64 37.99 0.12
CA GLY A 569 -25.99 37.00 -0.74
C GLY A 569 -24.48 37.23 -0.85
N ILE A 570 -24.07 38.48 -1.06
CA ILE A 570 -22.66 38.90 -1.09
C ILE A 570 -21.96 38.59 0.24
N GLU A 571 -22.59 38.91 1.38
CA GLU A 571 -22.04 38.60 2.71
C GLU A 571 -21.78 37.11 2.92
N VAL A 572 -22.72 36.24 2.51
CA VAL A 572 -22.57 34.78 2.61
C VAL A 572 -21.41 34.30 1.74
N LYS A 573 -21.29 34.81 0.51
CA LYS A 573 -20.18 34.46 -0.41
C LYS A 573 -18.83 34.91 0.17
N LEU A 574 -18.72 36.13 0.70
CA LEU A 574 -17.50 36.62 1.33
C LEU A 574 -17.14 35.85 2.60
N ALA A 575 -18.13 35.51 3.44
CA ALA A 575 -17.90 34.68 4.63
C ALA A 575 -17.33 33.31 4.22
N ARG A 576 -17.93 32.67 3.21
CA ARG A 576 -17.42 31.40 2.67
C ARG A 576 -16.03 31.54 2.07
N ALA A 577 -15.77 32.60 1.31
CA ALA A 577 -14.46 32.86 0.71
C ALA A 577 -13.35 33.01 1.78
N ARG A 578 -13.66 33.64 2.93
CA ARG A 578 -12.74 33.72 4.08
C ARG A 578 -12.49 32.36 4.72
N GLU A 579 -13.56 31.60 4.95
CA GLU A 579 -13.49 30.27 5.58
C GLU A 579 -12.58 29.32 4.80
N ILE A 580 -12.69 29.32 3.47
CA ILE A 580 -11.95 28.38 2.62
C ILE A 580 -10.63 28.94 2.07
N LEU A 581 -10.23 30.16 2.43
CA LEU A 581 -9.07 30.85 1.85
C LEU A 581 -7.79 30.01 1.88
N GLU A 582 -7.50 29.40 3.03
CA GLU A 582 -6.27 28.63 3.25
C GLU A 582 -6.34 27.22 2.66
N GLU A 583 -7.54 26.66 2.47
CA GLU A 583 -7.74 25.28 2.01
C GLU A 583 -8.02 25.19 0.51
N GLN A 584 -8.74 26.16 -0.04
CA GLN A 584 -9.20 26.23 -1.42
C GLN A 584 -9.03 27.66 -1.97
N PRO A 585 -7.78 28.17 -2.08
CA PRO A 585 -7.54 29.55 -2.47
C PRO A 585 -8.07 29.89 -3.87
N GLY A 586 -8.11 28.92 -4.80
CA GLY A 586 -8.72 29.09 -6.12
C GLY A 586 -10.24 29.32 -6.05
N THR A 587 -10.95 28.55 -5.23
CA THR A 587 -12.40 28.75 -4.98
C THR A 587 -12.65 30.07 -4.27
N SER A 588 -11.79 30.44 -3.31
CA SER A 588 -11.84 31.74 -2.64
C SER A 588 -11.69 32.90 -3.66
N CYS A 589 -10.71 32.84 -4.57
CA CYS A 589 -10.56 33.80 -5.67
C CYS A 589 -11.83 33.93 -6.52
N ALA A 590 -12.41 32.79 -6.92
CA ALA A 590 -13.60 32.76 -7.77
C ALA A 590 -14.79 33.44 -7.08
N LEU A 591 -15.05 33.10 -5.80
CA LEU A 591 -16.10 33.73 -5.01
C LEU A 591 -15.87 35.23 -4.82
N SER A 592 -14.64 35.65 -4.53
CA SER A 592 -14.30 37.07 -4.40
C SER A 592 -14.48 37.84 -5.71
N THR A 593 -14.09 37.24 -6.85
CA THR A 593 -14.28 37.84 -8.18
C THR A 593 -15.76 37.97 -8.53
N GLU A 594 -16.56 36.95 -8.23
CA GLU A 594 -18.01 36.98 -8.41
C GLU A 594 -18.65 38.11 -7.59
N VAL A 595 -18.25 38.25 -6.32
CA VAL A 595 -18.71 39.35 -5.46
C VAL A 595 -18.32 40.72 -6.02
N LEU A 596 -17.10 40.89 -6.51
CA LEU A 596 -16.67 42.15 -7.13
C LEU A 596 -17.55 42.52 -8.33
N GLY A 597 -17.91 41.53 -9.17
CA GLY A 597 -18.85 41.74 -10.28
C GLY A 597 -20.26 42.12 -9.84
N GLU A 598 -20.77 41.51 -8.76
CA GLU A 598 -22.07 41.87 -8.18
C GLU A 598 -22.06 43.29 -7.59
N LEU A 599 -21.00 43.67 -6.87
CA LEU A 599 -20.85 45.02 -6.30
C LEU A 599 -20.73 46.09 -7.38
N ASP A 600 -19.99 45.83 -8.47
CA ASP A 600 -19.92 46.75 -9.62
C ASP A 600 -21.30 46.94 -10.27
N THR A 601 -22.07 45.85 -10.41
CA THR A 601 -23.43 45.92 -10.94
C THR A 601 -24.35 46.79 -10.07
N LEU A 602 -24.26 46.67 -8.74
CA LEU A 602 -25.00 47.52 -7.81
C LEU A 602 -24.58 49.00 -7.91
N ALA A 603 -23.28 49.25 -8.00
CA ALA A 603 -22.74 50.60 -8.16
C ALA A 603 -23.19 51.25 -9.49
N LEU A 604 -23.20 50.51 -10.60
CA LEU A 604 -23.69 50.97 -11.91
C LEU A 604 -25.19 51.24 -11.91
N ALA A 605 -25.99 50.35 -11.31
CA ALA A 605 -27.43 50.55 -11.16
C ALA A 605 -27.73 51.85 -10.39
N ARG A 606 -26.96 52.12 -9.33
CA ARG A 606 -27.04 53.37 -8.56
C ARG A 606 -26.65 54.59 -9.38
N GLN A 607 -25.53 54.56 -10.11
CA GLN A 607 -25.12 55.67 -10.99
C GLN A 607 -26.15 55.98 -12.07
N THR A 608 -26.83 54.94 -12.58
CA THR A 608 -27.90 55.11 -13.57
C THR A 608 -29.14 55.73 -12.94
N ALA A 609 -29.52 55.28 -11.73
CA ALA A 609 -30.62 55.84 -10.97
C ALA A 609 -30.38 57.31 -10.57
N SER A 610 -29.14 57.70 -10.23
CA SER A 610 -28.81 59.08 -9.87
C SER A 610 -28.69 60.04 -11.06
N ARG A 611 -28.47 59.54 -12.27
CA ARG A 611 -28.45 60.34 -13.52
C ARG A 611 -29.82 60.50 -14.18
N GLY A 612 -30.81 59.68 -13.80
CA GLY A 612 -32.17 59.73 -14.31
C GLY A 612 -33.13 60.62 -13.52
N VAL A 613 -32.63 61.35 -12.50
CA VAL A 613 -33.38 62.29 -11.65
C VAL A 613 -33.11 63.73 -12.07
#